data_AF-A0A539DYL8-F1
#
_entry.id   AF-A0A539DYL8-F1
#
_cell.length_a   1.000
_cell.length_b   1.000
_cell.length_c   1.000
_cell.angle_alpha   90.00
_cell.angle_beta   90.00
_cell.angle_gamma   90.00
#
_symmetry.space_group_name_H-M   'P 1'
#
loop_
_entity.id
_entity.type
_entity.pdbx_description
1 polymer ?
#
loop_
_entity_poly.entity_id
_entity_poly.type
_entity_poly.pdbx_seq_one_letter_code
_entity_poly.pdbx_strand_id
1 'polypeptide(L)'
;SDGVDIVGNLTLATGTLQFTNITGGGIGASNYGVAVAGTVTAPTILGADILGGPGSGTNYGLYITGSLVANLVRISAGSLGLGSNEIGINTTGVINATSVLLTGSGGGLYSAAGQNNYGVSLSGTIFNATVTGIGGVGLLGNHHGVLVSGLTANGGITFLNCAGGTGGSSNYGINFSGNFSMVSGTLQFTNICGGGLAAGNYGIYITGTVTAPVIIGSDIMGGLGTGTDYGLYIHGGTLGSTGLGQIDLTAGTIGLGSSEIGILIDSGGTVLANTISLTGTGGGLYSSAVGGNYGLSINNGSVNASAAVTLTGFGGTGMSGTNYGLDLETATLTGSSVTLTGLGGTGSTGSNYGVYTTTVTLNTTLATFLNCAGGTGGSLNHGVNISSDLTLINGTLQFTDVAGGGNGTASNYGLYIPGTVTAPTILGTGIFGGPGTNNNYGMYVAGTLQGSQLRMSCGSLGNGSNEYGINIG
;
A
#
# COMPACT_ATOMS: atom_id res chain seq x y z
N SER A 1 -29.21 4.83 -23.05
CA SER A 1 -30.63 4.45 -22.79
C SER A 1 -30.68 3.47 -21.64
N ASP A 2 -31.79 3.49 -20.92
CA ASP A 2 -31.82 3.04 -19.53
C ASP A 2 -32.73 1.83 -19.43
N GLY A 3 -32.31 0.80 -18.69
CA GLY A 3 -33.17 -0.33 -18.38
C GLY A 3 -34.28 0.08 -17.40
N VAL A 4 -33.89 0.78 -16.33
CA VAL A 4 -34.79 1.42 -15.37
C VAL A 4 -34.24 2.81 -15.05
N ASP A 5 -35.12 3.81 -15.07
CA ASP A 5 -34.81 5.19 -14.71
C ASP A 5 -35.77 5.70 -13.62
N ILE A 6 -35.22 6.07 -12.45
CA ILE A 6 -35.96 6.61 -11.31
C ILE A 6 -35.55 8.06 -11.09
N VAL A 7 -36.23 8.96 -11.79
CA VAL A 7 -36.02 10.42 -11.69
C VAL A 7 -36.73 11.01 -10.47
N GLY A 8 -37.92 10.52 -10.14
CA GLY A 8 -38.72 10.98 -9.01
C GLY A 8 -38.47 10.20 -7.72
N ASN A 9 -39.14 10.61 -6.65
CA ASN A 9 -39.10 9.86 -5.40
C ASN A 9 -39.95 8.60 -5.49
N LEU A 10 -39.43 7.48 -5.00
CA LEU A 10 -40.12 6.21 -4.88
C LEU A 10 -40.12 5.78 -3.42
N THR A 11 -41.29 5.52 -2.84
CA THR A 11 -41.40 5.04 -1.45
C THR A 11 -42.21 3.76 -1.39
N LEU A 12 -41.59 2.72 -0.82
CA LEU A 12 -42.23 1.48 -0.46
C LEU A 12 -42.25 1.39 1.08
N ALA A 13 -43.43 1.53 1.68
CA ALA A 13 -43.57 1.57 3.15
C ALA A 13 -43.15 0.24 3.82
N THR A 14 -43.37 -0.89 3.14
CA THR A 14 -43.10 -2.25 3.64
C THR A 14 -42.62 -3.15 2.51
N GLY A 15 -41.70 -4.07 2.80
CA GLY A 15 -41.27 -5.11 1.85
C GLY A 15 -39.91 -4.85 1.21
N THR A 16 -39.71 -5.44 0.04
CA THR A 16 -38.44 -5.41 -0.71
C THR A 16 -38.65 -4.78 -2.07
N LEU A 17 -37.82 -3.78 -2.40
CA LEU A 17 -37.66 -3.30 -3.77
C LEU A 17 -36.52 -4.08 -4.43
N GLN A 18 -36.78 -4.72 -5.56
CA GLN A 18 -35.81 -5.59 -6.22
C GLN A 18 -35.64 -5.25 -7.70
N PHE A 19 -34.38 -5.18 -8.13
CA PHE A 19 -33.96 -5.09 -9.54
C PHE A 19 -33.24 -6.39 -9.90
N THR A 20 -33.67 -7.08 -10.96
CA THR A 20 -33.05 -8.35 -11.37
C THR A 20 -33.07 -8.49 -12.88
N ASN A 21 -31.94 -8.90 -13.46
CA ASN A 21 -31.77 -9.09 -14.91
C ASN A 21 -32.10 -7.82 -15.71
N ILE A 22 -31.63 -6.67 -15.23
CA ILE A 22 -31.85 -5.40 -15.90
C ILE A 22 -30.63 -5.09 -16.75
N THR A 23 -30.82 -4.96 -18.06
CA THR A 23 -29.75 -4.56 -18.97
C THR A 23 -30.11 -3.24 -19.65
N GLY A 24 -29.24 -2.24 -19.53
CA GLY A 24 -29.33 -1.01 -20.31
C GLY A 24 -29.15 -1.30 -21.80
N GLY A 25 -29.76 -0.51 -22.68
CA GLY A 25 -29.82 -0.86 -24.10
C GLY A 25 -29.47 0.30 -25.03
N GLY A 26 -28.68 0.02 -26.08
CA GLY A 26 -28.38 0.95 -27.17
C GLY A 26 -26.96 0.80 -27.74
N ILE A 27 -26.78 1.18 -29.00
CA ILE A 27 -25.44 1.31 -29.63
C ILE A 27 -24.74 2.63 -29.25
N GLY A 28 -25.49 3.56 -28.66
CA GLY A 28 -25.00 4.88 -28.25
C GLY A 28 -24.26 4.86 -26.90
N ALA A 29 -23.82 6.04 -26.49
CA ALA A 29 -23.17 6.26 -25.20
C ALA A 29 -24.17 6.36 -24.05
N SER A 30 -23.68 6.21 -22.81
CA SER A 30 -24.46 6.37 -21.58
C SER A 30 -25.62 5.38 -21.51
N ASN A 31 -25.28 4.09 -21.46
CA ASN A 31 -26.26 3.04 -21.19
C ASN A 31 -26.24 2.69 -19.71
N TYR A 32 -27.41 2.72 -19.10
CA TYR A 32 -27.59 2.48 -17.68
C TYR A 32 -28.44 1.24 -17.50
N GLY A 33 -28.00 0.28 -16.68
CA GLY A 33 -28.89 -0.78 -16.22
C GLY A 33 -30.00 -0.17 -15.36
N VAL A 34 -29.62 0.42 -14.23
CA VAL A 34 -30.51 1.19 -13.34
C VAL A 34 -29.91 2.56 -13.08
N ALA A 35 -30.69 3.62 -13.33
CA ALA A 35 -30.38 4.99 -12.96
C ALA A 35 -31.30 5.48 -11.82
N VAL A 36 -30.72 6.11 -10.80
CA VAL A 36 -31.46 6.68 -9.66
C VAL A 36 -31.02 8.12 -9.43
N ALA A 37 -31.89 9.06 -9.80
CA ALA A 37 -31.70 10.49 -9.54
C ALA A 37 -32.56 11.02 -8.39
N GLY A 38 -33.70 10.37 -8.10
CA GLY A 38 -34.56 10.71 -6.96
C GLY A 38 -34.18 9.99 -5.66
N THR A 39 -35.02 10.14 -4.63
CA THR A 39 -34.90 9.37 -3.38
C THR A 39 -35.74 8.09 -3.46
N VAL A 40 -35.08 6.95 -3.32
CA VAL A 40 -35.71 5.62 -3.23
C VAL A 40 -35.67 5.16 -1.77
N THR A 41 -36.85 5.00 -1.16
CA THR A 41 -37.01 4.53 0.22
C THR A 41 -37.74 3.20 0.24
N ALA A 42 -37.11 2.17 0.82
CA ALA A 42 -37.73 0.86 1.06
C ALA A 42 -37.01 0.17 2.23
N PRO A 43 -37.67 -0.68 3.05
CA PRO A 43 -36.98 -1.40 4.12
C PRO A 43 -35.78 -2.22 3.62
N THR A 44 -35.92 -2.88 2.47
CA THR A 44 -34.86 -3.65 1.81
C THR A 44 -34.79 -3.29 0.33
N ILE A 45 -33.59 -3.05 -0.18
CA ILE A 45 -33.31 -2.83 -1.60
C ILE A 45 -32.32 -3.90 -2.08
N LEU A 46 -32.72 -4.67 -3.08
CA LEU A 46 -31.91 -5.71 -3.70
C LEU A 46 -31.66 -5.40 -5.18
N GLY A 47 -30.46 -5.64 -5.65
CA GLY A 47 -30.08 -5.58 -7.05
C GLY A 47 -29.20 -6.77 -7.40
N ALA A 48 -29.57 -7.51 -8.44
CA ALA A 48 -28.75 -8.59 -8.98
C ALA A 48 -28.72 -8.51 -10.51
N ASP A 49 -27.57 -8.77 -11.10
CA ASP A 49 -27.39 -8.82 -12.55
C ASP A 49 -27.92 -7.56 -13.25
N ILE A 50 -27.55 -6.40 -12.69
CA ILE A 50 -27.82 -5.10 -13.32
C ILE A 50 -26.64 -4.76 -14.24
N LEU A 51 -26.87 -4.71 -15.54
CA LEU A 51 -25.83 -4.56 -16.54
C LEU A 51 -26.00 -3.26 -17.35
N GLY A 52 -24.90 -2.53 -17.53
CA GLY A 52 -24.81 -1.52 -18.57
C GLY A 52 -24.89 -2.16 -19.95
N GLY A 53 -25.39 -1.42 -20.95
CA GLY A 53 -25.52 -1.92 -22.32
C GLY A 53 -24.18 -2.09 -23.06
N PRO A 54 -24.16 -2.77 -24.23
CA PRO A 54 -22.94 -3.03 -25.01
C PRO A 54 -22.47 -1.84 -25.86
N GLY A 55 -22.98 -0.63 -25.60
CA GLY A 55 -22.75 0.54 -26.44
C GLY A 55 -21.31 1.09 -26.35
N SER A 56 -21.02 2.05 -27.23
CA SER A 56 -19.75 2.78 -27.23
C SER A 56 -19.80 3.97 -26.26
N GLY A 57 -18.71 4.24 -25.54
CA GLY A 57 -18.65 5.33 -24.55
C GLY A 57 -18.90 4.82 -23.13
N THR A 58 -19.32 5.70 -22.21
CA THR A 58 -19.46 5.35 -20.80
C THR A 58 -20.71 4.52 -20.55
N ASN A 59 -20.59 3.33 -19.98
CA ASN A 59 -21.70 2.46 -19.66
C ASN A 59 -21.70 2.11 -18.17
N TYR A 60 -22.88 2.11 -17.56
CA TYR A 60 -23.07 1.89 -16.13
C TYR A 60 -24.02 0.73 -15.87
N GLY A 61 -23.66 -0.19 -14.97
CA GLY A 61 -24.63 -1.10 -14.39
C GLY A 61 -25.63 -0.33 -13.55
N LEU A 62 -25.17 0.19 -12.42
CA LEU A 62 -25.94 1.05 -11.53
C LEU A 62 -25.35 2.46 -11.50
N TYR A 63 -26.20 3.47 -11.64
CA TYR A 63 -25.82 4.89 -11.55
C TYR A 63 -26.71 5.65 -10.56
N ILE A 64 -26.14 6.09 -9.45
CA ILE A 64 -26.86 6.78 -8.36
C ILE A 64 -26.35 8.22 -8.24
N THR A 65 -27.23 9.18 -8.50
CA THR A 65 -27.01 10.60 -8.18
C THR A 65 -27.94 11.09 -7.07
N GLY A 66 -29.06 10.37 -6.84
CA GLY A 66 -30.04 10.65 -5.80
C GLY A 66 -29.72 9.95 -4.48
N SER A 67 -30.69 9.25 -3.90
CA SER A 67 -30.49 8.55 -2.62
C SER A 67 -31.18 7.20 -2.55
N LEU A 68 -30.50 6.23 -1.92
CA LEU A 68 -31.10 4.98 -1.46
C LEU A 68 -31.22 5.04 0.07
N VAL A 69 -32.42 4.84 0.60
CA VAL A 69 -32.70 4.83 2.04
C VAL A 69 -33.36 3.51 2.41
N ALA A 70 -32.67 2.70 3.23
CA ALA A 70 -33.14 1.36 3.59
C ALA A 70 -32.55 0.88 4.93
N ASN A 71 -32.99 -0.26 5.44
CA ASN A 71 -32.23 -0.99 6.45
C ASN A 71 -31.11 -1.82 5.81
N LEU A 72 -31.40 -2.38 4.64
CA LEU A 72 -30.49 -3.24 3.88
C LEU A 72 -30.44 -2.82 2.42
N VAL A 73 -29.23 -2.61 1.89
CA VAL A 73 -28.97 -2.47 0.46
C VAL A 73 -27.98 -3.55 0.04
N ARG A 74 -28.34 -4.41 -0.92
CA ARG A 74 -27.43 -5.41 -1.50
C ARG A 74 -27.53 -5.35 -3.01
N ILE A 75 -26.46 -4.92 -3.68
CA ILE A 75 -26.48 -4.70 -5.12
C ILE A 75 -25.25 -5.33 -5.79
N SER A 76 -25.50 -6.13 -6.83
CA SER A 76 -24.51 -6.57 -7.81
C SER A 76 -24.81 -5.95 -9.16
N ALA A 77 -23.84 -5.24 -9.73
CA ALA A 77 -23.97 -4.61 -11.04
C ALA A 77 -22.67 -4.64 -11.85
N GLY A 78 -22.79 -4.68 -13.17
CA GLY A 78 -21.66 -4.76 -14.10
C GLY A 78 -21.88 -3.91 -15.34
N SER A 79 -20.90 -3.87 -16.23
CA SER A 79 -21.03 -3.24 -17.54
C SER A 79 -20.69 -4.22 -18.67
N LEU A 80 -21.51 -4.24 -19.73
CA LEU A 80 -21.24 -5.00 -20.96
C LEU A 80 -20.54 -4.14 -22.04
N GLY A 81 -20.19 -2.89 -21.72
CA GLY A 81 -19.47 -2.01 -22.65
C GLY A 81 -18.17 -2.66 -23.14
N LEU A 82 -17.77 -2.36 -24.38
CA LEU A 82 -16.60 -3.00 -25.03
C LEU A 82 -15.35 -2.12 -25.02
N GLY A 83 -15.45 -0.88 -24.53
CA GLY A 83 -14.42 0.15 -24.67
C GLY A 83 -13.86 0.63 -23.34
N SER A 84 -14.03 1.93 -23.11
CA SER A 84 -13.47 2.66 -21.97
C SER A 84 -14.56 3.30 -21.14
N ASN A 85 -14.30 3.44 -19.84
CA ASN A 85 -15.26 3.98 -18.86
C ASN A 85 -16.46 3.05 -18.64
N GLU A 86 -16.19 1.75 -18.58
CA GLU A 86 -17.20 0.74 -18.33
C GLU A 86 -17.28 0.46 -16.83
N ILE A 87 -18.37 0.89 -16.19
CA ILE A 87 -18.47 1.00 -14.74
C ILE A 87 -19.58 0.10 -14.21
N GLY A 88 -19.27 -0.78 -13.26
CA GLY A 88 -20.29 -1.64 -12.63
C GLY A 88 -21.27 -0.83 -11.79
N ILE A 89 -20.76 -0.17 -10.75
CA ILE A 89 -21.54 0.70 -9.86
C ILE A 89 -20.90 2.08 -9.82
N ASN A 90 -21.66 3.13 -10.09
CA ASN A 90 -21.25 4.51 -9.86
C ASN A 90 -22.22 5.20 -8.92
N THR A 91 -21.70 5.80 -7.86
CA THR A 91 -22.48 6.66 -6.97
C THR A 91 -21.80 8.01 -6.84
N THR A 92 -22.59 9.07 -6.96
CA THR A 92 -22.28 10.46 -6.55
C THR A 92 -23.24 10.92 -5.44
N GLY A 93 -24.32 10.16 -5.20
CA GLY A 93 -25.39 10.46 -4.27
C GLY A 93 -25.19 9.87 -2.86
N VAL A 94 -26.30 9.51 -2.21
CA VAL A 94 -26.31 9.00 -0.83
C VAL A 94 -26.86 7.57 -0.77
N ILE A 95 -26.12 6.65 -0.16
CA ILE A 95 -26.64 5.33 0.23
C ILE A 95 -26.69 5.27 1.75
N ASN A 96 -27.87 5.55 2.31
CA ASN A 96 -28.13 5.56 3.74
C ASN A 96 -28.85 4.28 4.15
N ALA A 97 -28.08 3.30 4.62
CA ALA A 97 -28.63 2.10 5.21
C ALA A 97 -27.81 1.55 6.38
N THR A 98 -28.46 0.73 7.20
CA THR A 98 -27.81 0.07 8.34
C THR A 98 -26.76 -0.96 7.87
N SER A 99 -26.99 -1.60 6.72
CA SER A 99 -26.04 -2.50 6.09
C SER A 99 -26.08 -2.33 4.58
N VAL A 100 -24.90 -2.13 3.99
CA VAL A 100 -24.72 -1.99 2.54
C VAL A 100 -23.72 -3.04 2.04
N LEU A 101 -24.07 -3.75 0.97
CA LEU A 101 -23.16 -4.62 0.22
C LEU A 101 -23.22 -4.23 -1.25
N LEU A 102 -22.09 -3.81 -1.80
CA LEU A 102 -21.94 -3.44 -3.21
C LEU A 102 -20.93 -4.36 -3.88
N THR A 103 -21.31 -5.00 -4.98
CA THR A 103 -20.43 -5.79 -5.84
C THR A 103 -20.48 -5.21 -7.25
N GLY A 104 -19.39 -4.62 -7.70
CA GLY A 104 -19.28 -4.02 -9.02
C GLY A 104 -18.26 -4.72 -9.92
N SER A 105 -18.58 -4.89 -11.21
CA SER A 105 -17.61 -5.32 -12.23
C SER A 105 -17.53 -4.34 -13.40
N GLY A 106 -16.29 -3.95 -13.75
CA GLY A 106 -16.02 -3.18 -14.95
C GLY A 106 -16.21 -4.02 -16.21
N GLY A 107 -16.52 -3.36 -17.32
CA GLY A 107 -16.64 -3.99 -18.64
C GLY A 107 -15.32 -3.99 -19.43
N GLY A 108 -15.45 -3.91 -20.74
CA GLY A 108 -14.35 -3.84 -21.70
C GLY A 108 -14.16 -5.14 -22.48
N LEU A 109 -13.31 -5.08 -23.50
CA LEU A 109 -12.90 -6.22 -24.30
C LEU A 109 -11.38 -6.36 -24.26
N TYR A 110 -10.88 -7.56 -23.97
CA TYR A 110 -9.45 -7.83 -23.86
C TYR A 110 -8.66 -7.48 -25.13
N SER A 111 -9.29 -7.61 -26.31
CA SER A 111 -8.68 -7.28 -27.60
C SER A 111 -8.85 -5.81 -28.02
N ALA A 112 -9.51 -4.98 -27.20
CA ALA A 112 -9.74 -3.57 -27.50
C ALA A 112 -8.83 -2.66 -26.68
N ALA A 113 -8.60 -1.45 -27.20
CA ALA A 113 -7.85 -0.39 -26.53
C ALA A 113 -8.67 0.28 -25.38
N GLY A 114 -9.42 -0.49 -24.60
CA GLY A 114 -10.18 0.00 -23.46
C GLY A 114 -9.27 0.46 -22.31
N GLN A 115 -9.72 1.48 -21.59
CA GLN A 115 -9.11 1.99 -20.35
C GLN A 115 -10.20 2.48 -19.37
N ASN A 116 -9.84 2.79 -18.13
CA ASN A 116 -10.74 3.41 -17.16
C ASN A 116 -11.99 2.57 -16.84
N ASN A 117 -11.85 1.24 -16.82
CA ASN A 117 -12.97 0.34 -16.54
C ASN A 117 -13.01 0.00 -15.05
N TYR A 118 -14.11 0.35 -14.38
CA TYR A 118 -14.19 0.36 -12.92
C TYR A 118 -15.20 -0.67 -12.43
N GLY A 119 -14.85 -1.44 -11.40
CA GLY A 119 -15.85 -2.22 -10.68
C GLY A 119 -16.84 -1.30 -10.00
N VAL A 120 -16.32 -0.44 -9.11
CA VAL A 120 -17.10 0.53 -8.34
C VAL A 120 -16.44 1.91 -8.40
N SER A 121 -17.22 2.96 -8.62
CA SER A 121 -16.81 4.36 -8.55
C SER A 121 -17.62 5.08 -7.48
N LEU A 122 -16.93 5.62 -6.47
CA LEU A 122 -17.52 6.21 -5.28
C LEU A 122 -17.18 7.70 -5.18
N SER A 123 -18.23 8.51 -5.22
CA SER A 123 -18.26 9.89 -4.76
C SER A 123 -19.59 10.12 -4.02
N GLY A 124 -19.65 11.03 -3.06
CA GLY A 124 -20.87 11.26 -2.26
C GLY A 124 -20.81 10.62 -0.88
N THR A 125 -21.91 10.04 -0.40
CA THR A 125 -22.03 9.55 0.99
C THR A 125 -22.52 8.10 1.07
N ILE A 126 -21.87 7.29 1.92
CA ILE A 126 -22.25 5.90 2.15
C ILE A 126 -22.20 5.56 3.64
N PHE A 127 -23.06 4.64 4.08
CA PHE A 127 -23.15 4.17 5.46
C PHE A 127 -22.88 2.67 5.54
N ASN A 128 -22.08 2.24 6.52
CA ASN A 128 -21.88 0.82 6.93
C ASN A 128 -21.76 -0.17 5.76
N ALA A 129 -20.75 0.01 4.90
CA ALA A 129 -20.67 -0.67 3.62
C ALA A 129 -19.51 -1.67 3.51
N THR A 130 -19.81 -2.82 2.91
CA THR A 130 -18.83 -3.70 2.30
C THR A 130 -18.85 -3.51 0.79
N VAL A 131 -17.70 -3.22 0.20
CA VAL A 131 -17.55 -2.94 -1.23
C VAL A 131 -16.57 -3.93 -1.85
N THR A 132 -17.04 -4.63 -2.87
CA THR A 132 -16.21 -5.45 -3.77
C THR A 132 -16.26 -4.82 -5.15
N GLY A 133 -15.09 -4.63 -5.74
CA GLY A 133 -14.98 -4.03 -7.06
C GLY A 133 -13.93 -4.77 -7.88
N ILE A 134 -14.30 -5.21 -9.08
CA ILE A 134 -13.41 -5.87 -10.02
C ILE A 134 -13.27 -4.96 -11.25
N GLY A 135 -12.05 -4.51 -11.53
CA GLY A 135 -11.74 -3.71 -12.69
C GLY A 135 -12.05 -4.45 -13.98
N GLY A 136 -12.27 -3.70 -15.05
CA GLY A 136 -12.55 -4.27 -16.35
C GLY A 136 -11.31 -4.79 -17.07
N VAL A 137 -11.43 -4.97 -18.38
CA VAL A 137 -10.34 -5.41 -19.26
C VAL A 137 -10.09 -4.41 -20.39
N GLY A 138 -8.92 -4.48 -21.02
CA GLY A 138 -8.52 -3.63 -22.14
C GLY A 138 -7.00 -3.55 -22.28
N LEU A 139 -6.51 -3.08 -23.43
CA LEU A 139 -5.07 -3.02 -23.71
C LEU A 139 -4.36 -1.78 -23.13
N LEU A 140 -5.09 -0.73 -22.74
CA LEU A 140 -4.51 0.57 -22.33
C LEU A 140 -4.42 0.78 -20.81
N GLY A 141 -5.06 -0.07 -20.00
CA GLY A 141 -4.88 -0.05 -18.54
C GLY A 141 -5.75 0.95 -17.79
N ASN A 142 -5.30 1.43 -16.62
CA ASN A 142 -6.12 2.25 -15.71
C ASN A 142 -7.45 1.58 -15.37
N HIS A 143 -7.43 0.28 -15.11
CA HIS A 143 -8.62 -0.44 -14.65
C HIS A 143 -8.62 -0.50 -13.13
N HIS A 144 -9.75 -0.16 -12.51
CA HIS A 144 -9.85 -0.02 -11.06
C HIS A 144 -10.86 -1.01 -10.51
N GLY A 145 -10.51 -1.75 -9.47
CA GLY A 145 -11.52 -2.44 -8.67
C GLY A 145 -12.47 -1.40 -8.09
N VAL A 146 -11.91 -0.47 -7.33
CA VAL A 146 -12.64 0.66 -6.76
C VAL A 146 -11.92 1.99 -7.05
N LEU A 147 -12.66 2.97 -7.54
CA LEU A 147 -12.23 4.37 -7.60
C LEU A 147 -12.96 5.18 -6.53
N VAL A 148 -12.22 5.95 -5.73
CA VAL A 148 -12.75 6.88 -4.72
C VAL A 148 -12.29 8.29 -5.07
N SER A 149 -13.20 9.07 -5.64
CA SER A 149 -12.93 10.45 -6.08
C SER A 149 -13.43 11.52 -5.10
N GLY A 150 -14.17 11.12 -4.06
CA GLY A 150 -14.67 12.04 -3.04
C GLY A 150 -15.77 11.42 -2.18
N LEU A 151 -15.41 10.64 -1.16
CA LEU A 151 -16.37 9.87 -0.35
C LEU A 151 -16.41 10.34 1.10
N THR A 152 -17.62 10.58 1.60
CA THR A 152 -17.91 10.68 3.04
C THR A 152 -18.53 9.38 3.53
N ALA A 153 -17.84 8.69 4.43
CA ALA A 153 -18.32 7.48 5.05
C ALA A 153 -18.87 7.75 6.45
N ASN A 154 -20.04 7.20 6.74
CA ASN A 154 -20.68 7.28 8.05
C ASN A 154 -20.82 5.87 8.63
N GLY A 155 -19.90 5.50 9.53
CA GLY A 155 -19.76 4.13 10.04
C GLY A 155 -18.68 3.35 9.29
N GLY A 156 -18.54 2.06 9.64
CA GLY A 156 -17.45 1.23 9.13
C GLY A 156 -17.54 0.97 7.62
N ILE A 157 -16.39 0.95 6.95
CA ILE A 157 -16.27 0.62 5.53
C ILE A 157 -15.25 -0.49 5.37
N THR A 158 -15.65 -1.56 4.68
CA THR A 158 -14.77 -2.66 4.31
C THR A 158 -14.66 -2.73 2.80
N PHE A 159 -13.45 -2.58 2.27
CA PHE A 159 -13.14 -2.97 0.91
C PHE A 159 -12.64 -4.42 0.93
N LEU A 160 -13.35 -5.29 0.22
CA LEU A 160 -13.15 -6.74 0.27
C LEU A 160 -13.04 -7.31 -1.15
N ASN A 161 -11.98 -8.08 -1.40
CA ASN A 161 -11.75 -8.76 -2.68
C ASN A 161 -11.74 -7.77 -3.86
N CYS A 162 -11.13 -6.59 -3.67
CA CYS A 162 -11.06 -5.59 -4.75
C CYS A 162 -9.85 -5.89 -5.64
N ALA A 163 -10.08 -5.96 -6.95
CA ALA A 163 -9.03 -6.23 -7.91
C ALA A 163 -9.07 -5.21 -9.04
N GLY A 164 -7.92 -4.69 -9.46
CA GLY A 164 -7.81 -3.96 -10.72
C GLY A 164 -8.05 -4.88 -11.93
N GLY A 165 -7.89 -4.34 -13.13
CA GLY A 165 -8.08 -5.10 -14.36
C GLY A 165 -6.90 -6.00 -14.73
N THR A 166 -7.09 -6.82 -15.75
CA THR A 166 -6.08 -7.79 -16.21
C THR A 166 -5.26 -7.33 -17.43
N GLY A 167 -5.60 -6.20 -18.05
CA GLY A 167 -4.92 -5.69 -19.24
C GLY A 167 -4.29 -4.31 -19.04
N GLY A 168 -3.35 -3.95 -19.91
CA GLY A 168 -2.59 -2.69 -19.84
C GLY A 168 -1.81 -2.51 -18.52
N SER A 169 -1.26 -1.31 -18.36
CA SER A 169 -0.49 -0.87 -17.17
C SER A 169 -1.33 -0.04 -16.20
N SER A 170 -0.78 0.32 -15.04
CA SER A 170 -1.46 1.26 -14.13
C SER A 170 -2.82 0.74 -13.67
N ASN A 171 -2.91 -0.51 -13.20
CA ASN A 171 -4.18 -1.05 -12.68
C ASN A 171 -4.22 -0.92 -11.16
N TYR A 172 -5.42 -0.77 -10.61
CA TYR A 172 -5.60 -0.42 -9.20
C TYR A 172 -6.62 -1.34 -8.55
N GLY A 173 -6.29 -1.96 -7.41
CA GLY A 173 -7.30 -2.60 -6.56
C GLY A 173 -8.24 -1.53 -6.02
N ILE A 174 -7.67 -0.48 -5.43
CA ILE A 174 -8.36 0.71 -4.96
C ILE A 174 -7.53 1.95 -5.31
N ASN A 175 -8.16 2.99 -5.86
CA ASN A 175 -7.55 4.30 -6.09
C ASN A 175 -8.30 5.40 -5.32
N PHE A 176 -7.65 6.02 -4.35
CA PHE A 176 -8.10 7.25 -3.69
C PHE A 176 -7.54 8.47 -4.43
N SER A 177 -8.20 8.81 -5.55
CA SER A 177 -7.85 9.98 -6.36
C SER A 177 -8.39 11.30 -5.80
N GLY A 178 -9.36 11.22 -4.89
CA GLY A 178 -9.86 12.34 -4.11
C GLY A 178 -9.96 12.01 -2.62
N ASN A 179 -10.62 12.88 -1.87
CA ASN A 179 -10.67 12.75 -0.41
C ASN A 179 -11.64 11.65 0.03
N PHE A 180 -11.22 10.88 1.02
CA PHE A 180 -12.06 9.97 1.80
C PHE A 180 -12.11 10.48 3.24
N SER A 181 -13.31 10.67 3.79
CA SER A 181 -13.51 11.11 5.16
C SER A 181 -14.45 10.20 5.91
N MET A 182 -14.03 9.75 7.08
CA MET A 182 -14.80 8.94 7.99
C MET A 182 -14.53 9.41 9.42
N VAL A 183 -15.58 9.80 10.14
CA VAL A 183 -15.45 10.34 11.51
C VAL A 183 -15.64 9.28 12.60
N SER A 184 -16.17 8.11 12.24
CA SER A 184 -16.45 6.99 13.16
C SER A 184 -16.35 5.65 12.45
N GLY A 185 -16.03 4.59 13.19
CA GLY A 185 -15.90 3.24 12.66
C GLY A 185 -14.47 2.90 12.21
N THR A 186 -14.36 1.79 11.48
CA THR A 186 -13.10 1.25 10.96
C THR A 186 -13.13 1.24 9.44
N LEU A 187 -12.05 1.73 8.82
CA LEU A 187 -11.75 1.53 7.40
C LEU A 187 -10.90 0.26 7.29
N GLN A 188 -11.42 -0.76 6.63
CA GLN A 188 -10.77 -2.05 6.49
C GLN A 188 -10.49 -2.38 5.03
N PHE A 189 -9.31 -2.92 4.77
CA PHE A 189 -8.90 -3.47 3.47
C PHE A 189 -8.58 -4.96 3.61
N THR A 190 -9.13 -5.80 2.73
CA THR A 190 -8.86 -7.24 2.77
C THR A 190 -8.88 -7.82 1.37
N ASN A 191 -7.82 -8.55 1.00
CA ASN A 191 -7.65 -9.21 -0.29
C ASN A 191 -7.74 -8.22 -1.45
N ILE A 192 -6.80 -7.28 -1.50
CA ILE A 192 -6.75 -6.22 -2.51
C ILE A 192 -5.63 -6.53 -3.50
N CYS A 193 -5.88 -6.43 -4.80
CA CYS A 193 -4.86 -6.67 -5.83
C CYS A 193 -4.90 -5.60 -6.92
N GLY A 194 -3.75 -5.05 -7.34
CA GLY A 194 -3.70 -4.12 -8.48
C GLY A 194 -4.00 -4.76 -9.82
N GLY A 195 -3.78 -6.06 -9.98
CA GLY A 195 -4.12 -6.82 -11.18
C GLY A 195 -2.95 -6.97 -12.16
N GLY A 196 -3.27 -7.13 -13.45
CA GLY A 196 -2.36 -7.05 -14.60
C GLY A 196 -1.12 -7.96 -14.67
N LEU A 197 -0.54 -8.03 -15.88
CA LEU A 197 0.82 -8.54 -16.14
C LEU A 197 1.79 -7.45 -16.61
N ALA A 198 1.28 -6.27 -16.98
CA ALA A 198 2.12 -5.14 -17.34
C ALA A 198 2.62 -4.41 -16.07
N ALA A 199 3.40 -3.36 -16.23
CA ALA A 199 3.93 -2.56 -15.14
C ALA A 199 2.86 -1.69 -14.44
N GLY A 200 3.16 -1.27 -13.21
CA GLY A 200 2.43 -0.23 -12.49
C GLY A 200 1.13 -0.71 -11.86
N ASN A 201 1.05 -1.92 -11.35
CA ASN A 201 -0.15 -2.39 -10.67
C ASN A 201 -0.08 -2.05 -9.18
N TYR A 202 -1.14 -1.47 -8.65
CA TYR A 202 -1.19 -0.98 -7.28
C TYR A 202 -2.34 -1.62 -6.52
N GLY A 203 -2.07 -2.24 -5.36
CA GLY A 203 -3.13 -2.72 -4.49
C GLY A 203 -4.00 -1.55 -4.03
N ILE A 204 -3.39 -0.59 -3.35
CA ILE A 204 -4.01 0.67 -2.95
C ILE A 204 -3.11 1.83 -3.41
N TYR A 205 -3.69 2.80 -4.12
CA TYR A 205 -3.03 4.02 -4.54
C TYR A 205 -3.71 5.25 -3.91
N ILE A 206 -2.93 6.14 -3.31
CA ILE A 206 -3.42 7.31 -2.57
C ILE A 206 -2.71 8.58 -3.07
N THR A 207 -3.48 9.47 -3.70
CA THR A 207 -3.08 10.85 -4.01
C THR A 207 -3.92 11.89 -3.27
N GLY A 208 -5.13 11.51 -2.83
CA GLY A 208 -5.99 12.32 -1.97
C GLY A 208 -5.67 12.21 -0.47
N THR A 209 -6.56 12.76 0.36
CA THR A 209 -6.53 12.60 1.82
C THR A 209 -7.52 11.51 2.25
N VAL A 210 -7.05 10.47 2.93
CA VAL A 210 -7.85 9.36 3.46
C VAL A 210 -7.87 9.41 4.98
N THR A 211 -8.98 9.82 5.58
CA THR A 211 -9.10 10.01 7.03
C THR A 211 -10.13 9.06 7.64
N ALA A 212 -9.74 8.42 8.73
CA ALA A 212 -10.55 7.47 9.48
C ALA A 212 -9.98 7.31 10.91
N PRO A 213 -10.79 6.96 11.93
CA PRO A 213 -10.28 6.73 13.28
C PRO A 213 -9.40 5.48 13.36
N VAL A 214 -9.79 4.41 12.68
CA VAL A 214 -9.01 3.17 12.62
C VAL A 214 -8.89 2.74 11.17
N ILE A 215 -7.67 2.49 10.72
CA ILE A 215 -7.37 1.97 9.38
C ILE A 215 -6.60 0.66 9.56
N ILE A 216 -7.20 -0.42 9.10
CA ILE A 216 -6.58 -1.75 9.15
C ILE A 216 -6.59 -2.39 7.78
N GLY A 217 -5.59 -3.20 7.49
CA GLY A 217 -5.50 -3.83 6.18
C GLY A 217 -4.49 -4.95 6.12
N SER A 218 -4.87 -6.01 5.42
CA SER A 218 -4.04 -7.17 5.18
C SER A 218 -4.27 -7.69 3.77
N ASP A 219 -3.27 -8.40 3.24
CA ASP A 219 -3.31 -8.97 1.89
C ASP A 219 -3.59 -7.90 0.83
N ILE A 220 -2.77 -6.84 0.83
CA ILE A 220 -2.81 -5.75 -0.14
C ILE A 220 -1.63 -5.93 -1.10
N MET A 221 -1.89 -6.33 -2.34
CA MET A 221 -0.89 -6.76 -3.31
C MET A 221 -0.84 -5.87 -4.57
N GLY A 222 0.36 -5.53 -5.04
CA GLY A 222 0.55 -4.77 -6.28
C GLY A 222 0.01 -5.50 -7.51
N GLY A 223 0.42 -6.74 -7.73
CA GLY A 223 0.02 -7.53 -8.91
C GLY A 223 1.17 -8.40 -9.39
N LEU A 224 0.98 -9.14 -10.49
CA LEU A 224 1.98 -10.04 -11.10
C LEU A 224 2.85 -9.33 -12.17
N GLY A 225 2.85 -8.00 -12.18
CA GLY A 225 3.53 -7.19 -13.18
C GLY A 225 5.06 -7.36 -13.21
N THR A 226 5.70 -6.56 -14.04
CA THR A 226 7.16 -6.62 -14.26
C THR A 226 7.85 -5.27 -14.00
N GLY A 227 7.21 -4.40 -13.23
CA GLY A 227 7.90 -3.24 -12.69
C GLY A 227 6.95 -2.22 -12.11
N THR A 228 7.41 -1.56 -11.04
CA THR A 228 6.65 -0.55 -10.30
C THR A 228 5.32 -1.07 -9.75
N ASP A 229 5.25 -2.36 -9.39
CA ASP A 229 4.05 -2.96 -8.81
C ASP A 229 4.11 -2.84 -7.28
N TYR A 230 3.15 -2.11 -6.70
CA TYR A 230 3.17 -1.76 -5.27
C TYR A 230 1.93 -2.22 -4.52
N GLY A 231 2.11 -2.82 -3.34
CA GLY A 231 0.98 -3.15 -2.47
C GLY A 231 0.23 -1.89 -2.05
N LEU A 232 0.89 -1.03 -1.30
CA LEU A 232 0.37 0.28 -0.91
C LEU A 232 1.28 1.38 -1.44
N TYR A 233 0.71 2.35 -2.15
CA TYR A 233 1.43 3.48 -2.68
C TYR A 233 0.78 4.81 -2.28
N ILE A 234 1.49 5.59 -1.47
CA ILE A 234 1.09 6.93 -1.02
C ILE A 234 1.94 7.96 -1.77
N HIS A 235 1.39 8.49 -2.86
CA HIS A 235 2.07 9.38 -3.80
C HIS A 235 1.61 10.83 -3.61
N GLY A 236 2.28 11.55 -2.71
CA GLY A 236 1.91 12.93 -2.35
C GLY A 236 0.59 13.09 -1.57
N GLY A 237 -0.20 12.02 -1.41
CA GLY A 237 -1.42 12.01 -0.61
C GLY A 237 -1.18 11.91 0.90
N THR A 238 -2.27 11.88 1.67
CA THR A 238 -2.22 11.70 3.13
C THR A 238 -3.08 10.52 3.55
N LEU A 239 -2.53 9.63 4.37
CA LEU A 239 -3.24 8.52 5.01
C LEU A 239 -3.34 8.76 6.52
N GLY A 240 -4.56 8.81 7.02
CA GLY A 240 -4.89 9.06 8.42
C GLY A 240 -5.02 10.54 8.77
N SER A 241 -4.97 10.82 10.07
CA SER A 241 -5.08 12.18 10.63
C SER A 241 -4.34 12.29 11.95
N THR A 242 -3.96 13.52 12.33
CA THR A 242 -3.40 13.78 13.66
C THR A 242 -4.46 13.56 14.74
N GLY A 243 -4.22 12.69 15.72
CA GLY A 243 -5.17 12.40 16.79
C GLY A 243 -5.14 10.93 17.22
N LEU A 244 -6.20 10.47 17.90
CA LEU A 244 -6.35 9.13 18.53
C LEU A 244 -6.40 7.94 17.55
N GLY A 245 -5.90 8.09 16.32
CA GLY A 245 -6.06 7.07 15.28
C GLY A 245 -5.10 5.88 15.40
N GLN A 246 -5.50 4.73 14.88
CA GLN A 246 -4.61 3.59 14.67
C GLN A 246 -4.51 3.26 13.18
N ILE A 247 -3.29 3.05 12.69
CA ILE A 247 -3.01 2.49 11.36
C ILE A 247 -2.24 1.20 11.52
N ASP A 248 -2.75 0.10 10.99
CA ASP A 248 -2.06 -1.20 10.94
C ASP A 248 -2.26 -1.84 9.56
N LEU A 249 -1.21 -1.81 8.73
CA LEU A 249 -1.28 -2.21 7.32
C LEU A 249 -0.17 -3.20 6.97
N THR A 250 -0.55 -4.30 6.34
CA THR A 250 0.37 -5.23 5.68
C THR A 250 0.13 -5.21 4.18
N ALA A 251 1.14 -4.87 3.40
CA ALA A 251 1.08 -4.84 1.95
C ALA A 251 2.33 -5.46 1.31
N GLY A 252 2.19 -5.94 0.09
CA GLY A 252 3.26 -6.62 -0.63
C GLY A 252 3.10 -6.51 -2.13
N THR A 253 4.00 -7.16 -2.85
CA THR A 253 3.83 -7.35 -4.29
C THR A 253 4.33 -8.73 -4.69
N ILE A 254 3.72 -9.28 -5.72
CA ILE A 254 4.11 -10.55 -6.37
C ILE A 254 4.66 -10.29 -7.77
N GLY A 255 4.98 -9.02 -8.07
CA GLY A 255 5.62 -8.62 -9.32
C GLY A 255 6.94 -9.35 -9.50
N LEU A 256 7.32 -9.59 -10.74
CA LEU A 256 8.49 -10.41 -11.11
C LEU A 256 9.67 -9.56 -11.58
N GLY A 257 9.48 -8.25 -11.69
CA GLY A 257 10.41 -7.31 -12.29
C GLY A 257 11.29 -6.58 -11.27
N SER A 258 11.57 -5.33 -11.61
CA SER A 258 12.35 -4.38 -10.80
C SER A 258 11.43 -3.35 -10.18
N SER A 259 11.85 -2.76 -9.06
CA SER A 259 11.02 -1.79 -8.32
C SER A 259 9.71 -2.43 -7.87
N GLU A 260 9.77 -3.65 -7.34
CA GLU A 260 8.63 -4.35 -6.76
C GLU A 260 8.62 -4.10 -5.25
N ILE A 261 7.82 -3.12 -4.82
CA ILE A 261 7.84 -2.57 -3.47
C ILE A 261 6.55 -2.90 -2.71
N GLY A 262 6.65 -3.43 -1.49
CA GLY A 262 5.45 -3.72 -0.69
C GLY A 262 4.67 -2.46 -0.29
N ILE A 263 5.36 -1.50 0.33
CA ILE A 263 4.81 -0.19 0.70
C ILE A 263 5.75 0.91 0.19
N LEU A 264 5.23 1.83 -0.61
CA LEU A 264 5.94 3.02 -1.07
C LEU A 264 5.26 4.30 -0.55
N ILE A 265 6.02 5.17 0.08
CA ILE A 265 5.59 6.50 0.50
C ILE A 265 6.55 7.51 -0.11
N ASP A 266 6.07 8.30 -1.06
CA ASP A 266 6.95 9.20 -1.81
C ASP A 266 6.28 10.54 -2.17
N SER A 267 7.04 11.41 -2.82
CA SER A 267 6.51 12.63 -3.46
C SER A 267 5.71 13.53 -2.51
N GLY A 268 6.13 13.61 -1.24
CA GLY A 268 5.46 14.34 -0.15
C GLY A 268 4.40 13.53 0.60
N GLY A 269 4.25 12.24 0.29
CA GLY A 269 3.29 11.33 0.90
C GLY A 269 3.43 11.26 2.41
N THR A 270 2.30 11.25 3.12
CA THR A 270 2.28 11.39 4.58
C THR A 270 1.34 10.40 5.25
N VAL A 271 1.79 9.77 6.34
CA VAL A 271 0.98 8.89 7.19
C VAL A 271 0.86 9.49 8.60
N LEU A 272 -0.36 9.62 9.12
CA LEU A 272 -0.67 10.30 10.38
C LEU A 272 -1.58 9.43 11.27
N ALA A 273 -1.18 9.19 12.52
CA ALA A 273 -2.05 8.52 13.52
C ALA A 273 -1.55 8.76 14.95
N ASN A 274 -2.17 8.11 15.94
CA ASN A 274 -1.57 7.96 17.27
C ASN A 274 -0.53 6.83 17.27
N THR A 275 -0.86 5.69 16.66
CA THR A 275 0.03 4.55 16.49
C THR A 275 0.00 4.08 15.05
N ILE A 276 1.18 3.86 14.47
CA ILE A 276 1.34 3.42 13.08
C ILE A 276 2.16 2.13 13.07
N SER A 277 1.64 1.10 12.41
CA SER A 277 2.29 -0.18 12.13
C SER A 277 2.19 -0.43 10.62
N LEU A 278 3.34 -0.48 9.94
CA LEU A 278 3.40 -0.76 8.50
C LEU A 278 4.33 -1.94 8.27
N THR A 279 3.82 -2.96 7.56
CA THR A 279 4.59 -4.15 7.17
C THR A 279 4.57 -4.30 5.66
N GLY A 280 5.75 -4.22 5.04
CA GLY A 280 5.92 -4.29 3.60
C GLY A 280 6.74 -5.49 3.14
N THR A 281 6.33 -6.16 2.06
CA THR A 281 7.10 -7.24 1.41
C THR A 281 7.36 -6.95 -0.06
N GLY A 282 8.64 -6.92 -0.45
CA GLY A 282 9.07 -6.73 -1.84
C GLY A 282 8.90 -7.99 -2.68
N GLY A 283 8.77 -7.80 -3.99
CA GLY A 283 8.61 -8.87 -4.97
C GLY A 283 9.91 -9.20 -5.70
N GLY A 284 9.81 -9.43 -7.00
CA GLY A 284 10.90 -9.72 -7.90
C GLY A 284 11.16 -11.21 -8.12
N LEU A 285 12.02 -11.49 -9.09
CA LEU A 285 12.39 -12.84 -9.49
C LEU A 285 13.90 -13.08 -9.34
N TYR A 286 14.26 -14.04 -8.49
CA TYR A 286 15.66 -14.40 -8.23
C TYR A 286 16.48 -14.74 -9.49
N SER A 287 15.86 -15.33 -10.50
CA SER A 287 16.53 -15.72 -11.75
C SER A 287 16.66 -14.60 -12.78
N SER A 288 16.32 -13.37 -12.42
CA SER A 288 16.34 -12.22 -13.34
C SER A 288 17.26 -11.11 -12.83
N ALA A 289 17.87 -10.38 -13.76
CA ALA A 289 18.72 -9.21 -13.49
C ALA A 289 17.89 -7.99 -13.07
N VAL A 290 17.09 -8.15 -12.02
CA VAL A 290 16.19 -7.14 -11.46
C VAL A 290 16.70 -6.67 -10.09
N GLY A 291 16.25 -5.49 -9.68
CA GLY A 291 16.61 -4.86 -8.40
C GLY A 291 15.60 -3.80 -7.98
N GLY A 292 15.88 -3.09 -6.89
CA GLY A 292 14.97 -2.11 -6.30
C GLY A 292 13.76 -2.74 -5.62
N ASN A 293 13.85 -4.00 -5.20
CA ASN A 293 12.72 -4.75 -4.67
C ASN A 293 12.71 -4.62 -3.14
N TYR A 294 11.88 -3.72 -2.65
CA TYR A 294 11.89 -3.28 -1.26
C TYR A 294 10.68 -3.79 -0.48
N GLY A 295 10.86 -4.10 0.80
CA GLY A 295 9.73 -4.32 1.69
C GLY A 295 8.91 -3.05 1.83
N LEU A 296 9.55 -2.02 2.38
CA LEU A 296 8.98 -0.70 2.57
C LEU A 296 10.01 0.36 2.19
N SER A 297 9.63 1.32 1.36
CA SER A 297 10.44 2.47 0.97
C SER A 297 9.73 3.78 1.29
N ILE A 298 10.47 4.72 1.88
CA ILE A 298 10.04 6.09 2.13
C ILE A 298 11.08 7.02 1.52
N ASN A 299 10.74 7.60 0.37
CA ASN A 299 11.60 8.53 -0.36
C ASN A 299 10.86 9.85 -0.58
N ASN A 300 11.24 10.87 0.18
CA ASN A 300 10.60 12.18 0.24
C ASN A 300 9.17 12.07 0.80
N GLY A 301 9.00 11.26 1.85
CA GLY A 301 7.75 11.04 2.55
C GLY A 301 7.89 11.12 4.07
N SER A 302 6.76 11.12 4.78
CA SER A 302 6.76 11.18 6.24
C SER A 302 5.78 10.21 6.92
N VAL A 303 6.15 9.73 8.09
CA VAL A 303 5.32 8.90 8.96
C VAL A 303 5.34 9.51 10.35
N ASN A 304 4.22 10.12 10.75
CA ASN A 304 4.12 10.89 11.98
C ASN A 304 3.03 10.30 12.89
N ALA A 305 3.47 9.68 13.97
CA ALA A 305 2.62 9.20 15.04
C ALA A 305 2.75 10.11 16.28
N SER A 306 1.69 10.28 17.08
CA SER A 306 1.87 10.93 18.39
C SER A 306 2.48 10.00 19.45
N ALA A 307 2.23 8.70 19.37
CA ALA A 307 2.78 7.71 20.29
C ALA A 307 3.90 6.88 19.64
N ALA A 308 3.59 5.98 18.70
CA ALA A 308 4.58 5.01 18.21
C ALA A 308 4.49 4.79 16.69
N VAL A 309 5.67 4.64 16.08
CA VAL A 309 5.85 4.17 14.71
C VAL A 309 6.58 2.83 14.73
N THR A 310 6.02 1.82 14.07
CA THR A 310 6.66 0.52 13.84
C THR A 310 6.67 0.24 12.34
N LEU A 311 7.87 0.15 11.76
CA LEU A 311 8.07 -0.17 10.34
C LEU A 311 8.74 -1.54 10.23
N THR A 312 8.13 -2.44 9.49
CA THR A 312 8.70 -3.75 9.16
C THR A 312 8.80 -3.90 7.65
N GLY A 313 9.96 -4.31 7.16
CA GLY A 313 10.19 -4.48 5.73
C GLY A 313 10.94 -5.76 5.42
N PHE A 314 10.45 -6.52 4.45
CA PHE A 314 11.07 -7.70 3.88
C PHE A 314 11.48 -7.43 2.44
N GLY A 315 12.78 -7.41 2.17
CA GLY A 315 13.31 -7.20 0.83
C GLY A 315 12.93 -8.34 -0.11
N GLY A 316 12.80 -8.00 -1.39
CA GLY A 316 12.41 -8.92 -2.44
C GLY A 316 13.56 -9.81 -2.94
N THR A 317 13.44 -10.28 -4.17
CA THR A 317 14.49 -11.06 -4.85
C THR A 317 14.91 -10.45 -6.18
N GLY A 318 16.17 -10.61 -6.56
CA GLY A 318 16.69 -10.15 -7.84
C GLY A 318 18.21 -10.24 -7.95
N MET A 319 18.73 -10.69 -9.11
CA MET A 319 20.18 -10.90 -9.29
C MET A 319 21.00 -9.62 -9.16
N SER A 320 20.46 -8.46 -9.55
CA SER A 320 21.21 -7.20 -9.60
C SER A 320 21.47 -6.56 -8.22
N GLY A 321 20.92 -7.16 -7.15
CA GLY A 321 20.95 -6.60 -5.80
C GLY A 321 19.98 -5.42 -5.65
N THR A 322 20.19 -4.61 -4.63
CA THR A 322 19.28 -3.55 -4.15
C THR A 322 17.93 -4.11 -3.70
N ASN A 323 17.97 -5.17 -2.90
CA ASN A 323 16.78 -5.78 -2.30
C ASN A 323 16.77 -5.49 -0.80
N TYR A 324 16.09 -4.42 -0.40
CA TYR A 324 16.14 -3.89 0.96
C TYR A 324 14.89 -4.23 1.76
N GLY A 325 15.05 -4.52 3.05
CA GLY A 325 13.90 -4.61 3.95
C GLY A 325 13.22 -3.24 4.04
N LEU A 326 13.95 -2.28 4.61
CA LEU A 326 13.57 -0.88 4.73
C LEU A 326 14.52 0.01 3.93
N ASP A 327 13.95 0.85 3.08
CA ASP A 327 14.65 1.93 2.38
C ASP A 327 14.15 3.29 2.89
N LEU A 328 15.01 4.03 3.59
CA LEU A 328 14.68 5.26 4.32
C LEU A 328 15.59 6.42 3.87
N GLU A 329 15.83 6.54 2.56
CA GLU A 329 16.79 7.49 1.99
C GLU A 329 16.55 8.94 2.45
N THR A 330 15.29 9.39 2.45
CA THR A 330 14.92 10.79 2.77
C THR A 330 13.67 10.84 3.66
N ALA A 331 13.48 9.80 4.48
CA ALA A 331 12.30 9.65 5.33
C ALA A 331 12.29 10.63 6.51
N THR A 332 11.12 11.16 6.86
CA THR A 332 10.89 11.82 8.16
C THR A 332 9.99 10.96 9.03
N LEU A 333 10.52 10.51 10.18
CA LEU A 333 9.80 9.66 11.13
C LEU A 333 9.61 10.41 12.44
N THR A 334 8.36 10.55 12.90
CA THR A 334 8.01 11.25 14.14
C THR A 334 7.20 10.35 15.06
N GLY A 335 7.55 10.29 16.34
CA GLY A 335 6.86 9.50 17.35
C GLY A 335 7.50 9.66 18.73
N SER A 336 6.81 9.24 19.80
CA SER A 336 7.48 9.09 21.10
C SER A 336 8.51 7.95 21.06
N SER A 337 8.21 6.90 20.28
CA SER A 337 9.11 5.82 19.91
C SER A 337 9.02 5.47 18.43
N VAL A 338 10.15 5.13 17.80
CA VAL A 338 10.24 4.63 16.43
C VAL A 338 10.98 3.29 16.45
N THR A 339 10.34 2.25 15.95
CA THR A 339 10.92 0.90 15.83
C THR A 339 11.04 0.52 14.37
N LEU A 340 12.22 0.08 13.95
CA LEU A 340 12.58 -0.28 12.59
C LEU A 340 13.05 -1.72 12.55
N THR A 341 12.38 -2.56 11.76
CA THR A 341 12.75 -3.95 11.50
C THR A 341 12.92 -4.12 9.99
N GLY A 342 14.13 -4.39 9.54
CA GLY A 342 14.40 -4.61 8.12
C GLY A 342 15.14 -5.91 7.88
N LEU A 343 14.60 -6.76 7.01
CA LEU A 343 15.25 -7.98 6.53
C LEU A 343 15.57 -7.81 5.05
N GLY A 344 16.85 -7.86 4.70
CA GLY A 344 17.31 -7.74 3.32
C GLY A 344 16.84 -8.91 2.47
N GLY A 345 16.71 -8.66 1.18
CA GLY A 345 16.26 -9.63 0.21
C GLY A 345 17.35 -10.58 -0.28
N THR A 346 17.12 -11.23 -1.41
CA THR A 346 18.08 -12.18 -2.00
C THR A 346 18.56 -11.70 -3.37
N GLY A 347 19.87 -11.60 -3.57
CA GLY A 347 20.45 -11.25 -4.87
C GLY A 347 21.87 -11.75 -5.07
N SER A 348 22.27 -12.03 -6.31
CA SER A 348 23.60 -12.57 -6.61
C SER A 348 24.70 -11.50 -6.67
N THR A 349 24.33 -10.24 -6.90
CA THR A 349 25.23 -9.07 -6.93
C THR A 349 24.67 -7.92 -6.08
N GLY A 350 25.41 -6.82 -5.98
CA GLY A 350 24.93 -5.59 -5.37
C GLY A 350 24.71 -5.65 -3.85
N SER A 351 23.76 -4.83 -3.39
CA SER A 351 23.49 -4.61 -1.97
C SER A 351 22.17 -5.21 -1.52
N ASN A 352 22.12 -5.94 -0.41
CA ASN A 352 20.87 -6.44 0.17
C ASN A 352 20.81 -6.06 1.64
N TYR A 353 20.40 -4.83 1.93
CA TYR A 353 20.38 -4.30 3.29
C TYR A 353 19.11 -4.68 4.05
N GLY A 354 19.22 -4.94 5.35
CA GLY A 354 18.06 -4.96 6.23
C GLY A 354 17.41 -3.60 6.26
N VAL A 355 18.15 -2.60 6.74
CA VAL A 355 17.75 -1.20 6.73
C VAL A 355 18.82 -0.35 6.02
N TYR A 356 18.39 0.48 5.10
CA TYR A 356 19.23 1.46 4.40
C TYR A 356 18.72 2.87 4.66
N THR A 357 19.62 3.79 4.97
CA THR A 357 19.30 5.21 5.05
C THR A 357 20.49 6.07 4.62
N THR A 358 20.21 7.20 3.99
CA THR A 358 21.17 8.28 3.79
C THR A 358 20.82 9.44 4.72
N THR A 359 19.65 10.06 4.58
CA THR A 359 19.29 11.33 5.24
C THR A 359 18.02 11.23 6.10
N VAL A 360 17.77 10.09 6.75
CA VAL A 360 16.58 9.94 7.63
C VAL A 360 16.56 10.98 8.75
N THR A 361 15.41 11.62 8.93
CA THR A 361 15.12 12.48 10.07
C THR A 361 14.31 11.71 11.11
N LEU A 362 14.86 11.59 12.32
CA LEU A 362 14.22 10.90 13.45
C LEU A 362 13.80 11.93 14.52
N ASN A 363 12.51 12.23 14.60
CA ASN A 363 11.91 13.09 15.61
C ASN A 363 11.28 12.23 16.72
N THR A 364 12.13 11.64 17.56
CA THR A 364 11.72 10.71 18.62
C THR A 364 12.59 10.82 19.85
N THR A 365 12.12 10.29 20.98
CA THR A 365 12.93 10.09 22.19
C THR A 365 13.54 8.70 22.28
N LEU A 366 13.04 7.76 21.47
CA LEU A 366 13.58 6.41 21.35
C LEU A 366 13.51 5.97 19.89
N ALA A 367 14.66 5.70 19.29
CA ALA A 367 14.76 5.06 17.98
C ALA A 367 15.41 3.69 18.15
N THR A 368 14.72 2.63 17.76
CA THR A 368 15.20 1.25 17.91
C THR A 368 15.25 0.57 16.55
N PHE A 369 16.45 0.17 16.14
CA PHE A 369 16.66 -0.81 15.08
C PHE A 369 16.63 -2.20 15.72
N LEU A 370 15.59 -2.98 15.45
CA LEU A 370 15.30 -4.24 16.10
C LEU A 370 15.28 -5.37 15.08
N ASN A 371 15.96 -6.49 15.38
CA ASN A 371 15.93 -7.70 14.55
C ASN A 371 16.26 -7.43 13.06
N CYS A 372 17.19 -6.52 12.80
CA CYS A 372 17.54 -6.14 11.44
C CYS A 372 18.58 -7.10 10.88
N ALA A 373 18.40 -7.59 9.65
CA ALA A 373 19.33 -8.52 9.03
C ALA A 373 19.62 -8.15 7.58
N GLY A 374 20.88 -8.23 7.18
CA GLY A 374 21.25 -8.19 5.77
C GLY A 374 20.67 -9.40 5.02
N GLY A 375 20.53 -9.24 3.71
CA GLY A 375 20.04 -10.26 2.81
C GLY A 375 21.06 -11.35 2.48
N THR A 376 20.86 -12.06 1.38
CA THR A 376 21.80 -13.10 0.94
C THR A 376 22.34 -12.86 -0.46
N GLY A 377 23.58 -13.32 -0.68
CA GLY A 377 24.35 -13.16 -1.92
C GLY A 377 24.98 -11.76 -2.04
N GLY A 378 25.31 -11.28 -3.24
CA GLY A 378 25.88 -9.94 -3.42
C GLY A 378 27.22 -9.68 -2.70
N SER A 379 27.61 -8.41 -2.61
CA SER A 379 28.87 -7.98 -1.98
C SER A 379 28.69 -7.00 -0.82
N LEU A 380 27.44 -6.67 -0.47
CA LEU A 380 27.10 -5.68 0.55
C LEU A 380 25.79 -6.10 1.24
N ASN A 381 25.86 -6.87 2.33
CA ASN A 381 24.67 -7.34 3.05
C ASN A 381 24.68 -6.86 4.49
N HIS A 382 24.40 -5.58 4.67
CA HIS A 382 24.40 -4.98 6.00
C HIS A 382 23.06 -5.20 6.71
N GLY A 383 23.07 -5.45 8.01
CA GLY A 383 21.87 -5.41 8.84
C GLY A 383 21.27 -4.01 8.84
N VAL A 384 22.10 -3.04 9.21
CA VAL A 384 21.77 -1.61 9.17
C VAL A 384 22.92 -0.85 8.49
N ASN A 385 22.57 -0.08 7.45
CA ASN A 385 23.47 0.81 6.74
C ASN A 385 23.01 2.26 6.92
N ILE A 386 23.80 3.04 7.67
CA ILE A 386 23.60 4.48 7.85
C ILE A 386 24.62 5.21 6.97
N SER A 387 24.30 5.35 5.69
CA SER A 387 25.23 5.82 4.65
C SER A 387 25.63 7.29 4.75
N SER A 388 24.96 8.08 5.59
CA SER A 388 25.36 9.47 5.88
C SER A 388 25.16 9.81 7.37
N ASP A 389 25.19 11.09 7.72
CA ASP A 389 25.07 11.52 9.11
C ASP A 389 23.66 11.22 9.67
N LEU A 390 23.60 10.74 10.91
CA LEU A 390 22.37 10.54 11.65
C LEU A 390 22.46 11.28 12.99
N THR A 391 21.54 12.19 13.22
CA THR A 391 21.45 12.92 14.49
C THR A 391 20.11 12.66 15.16
N LEU A 392 20.16 12.15 16.38
CA LEU A 392 19.04 12.13 17.30
C LEU A 392 19.30 13.18 18.39
N ILE A 393 18.59 14.30 18.35
CA ILE A 393 18.87 15.45 19.23
C ILE A 393 18.64 15.09 20.71
N ASN A 394 17.59 14.30 20.98
CA ASN A 394 17.19 13.93 22.33
C ASN A 394 16.94 12.41 22.43
N GLY A 395 17.23 11.82 23.58
CA GLY A 395 16.83 10.44 23.88
C GLY A 395 17.86 9.37 23.50
N THR A 396 17.37 8.19 23.14
CA THR A 396 18.17 6.97 22.96
C THR A 396 18.08 6.44 21.53
N LEU A 397 19.25 6.18 20.94
CA LEU A 397 19.40 5.40 19.72
C LEU A 397 19.83 3.98 20.10
N GLN A 398 19.03 2.99 19.74
CA GLN A 398 19.21 1.60 20.13
C GLN A 398 19.31 0.68 18.90
N PHE A 399 20.28 -0.22 18.95
CA PHE A 399 20.45 -1.33 18.02
C PHE A 399 20.34 -2.65 18.80
N THR A 400 19.41 -3.51 18.43
CA THR A 400 19.18 -4.78 19.12
C THR A 400 18.98 -5.90 18.11
N ASP A 401 19.80 -6.93 18.24
CA ASP A 401 19.76 -8.13 17.38
C ASP A 401 19.91 -7.75 15.89
N VAL A 402 21.02 -7.08 15.58
CA VAL A 402 21.34 -6.61 14.23
C VAL A 402 22.42 -7.50 13.62
N ALA A 403 22.15 -8.11 12.48
CA ALA A 403 23.07 -9.04 11.82
C ALA A 403 23.39 -8.62 10.38
N GLY A 404 24.65 -8.80 9.95
CA GLY A 404 24.96 -8.86 8.53
C GLY A 404 24.33 -10.07 7.86
N GLY A 405 24.18 -9.99 6.54
CA GLY A 405 23.64 -11.05 5.70
C GLY A 405 24.67 -12.11 5.30
N GLY A 406 24.25 -13.12 4.53
CA GLY A 406 25.02 -14.35 4.30
C GLY A 406 25.52 -14.63 2.88
N ASN A 407 26.52 -15.53 2.78
CA ASN A 407 27.20 -16.07 1.58
C ASN A 407 27.73 -15.04 0.55
N GLY A 408 27.58 -13.74 0.80
CA GLY A 408 28.20 -12.70 0.01
C GLY A 408 29.73 -12.77 0.09
N THR A 409 30.39 -12.39 -0.99
CA THR A 409 31.86 -12.50 -1.13
C THR A 409 32.63 -11.39 -0.39
N ALA A 410 31.93 -10.38 0.13
CA ALA A 410 32.52 -9.27 0.90
C ALA A 410 31.48 -8.54 1.78
N SER A 411 31.94 -7.89 2.85
CA SER A 411 31.28 -6.79 3.59
C SER A 411 29.89 -7.10 4.14
N ASN A 412 29.80 -8.05 5.07
CA ASN A 412 28.55 -8.39 5.75
C ASN A 412 28.51 -7.77 7.15
N TYR A 413 28.25 -6.47 7.22
CA TYR A 413 28.26 -5.74 8.48
C TYR A 413 26.94 -5.89 9.25
N GLY A 414 26.98 -6.04 10.58
CA GLY A 414 25.79 -5.81 11.39
C GLY A 414 25.36 -4.36 11.26
N LEU A 415 26.24 -3.45 11.67
CA LEU A 415 26.04 -2.01 11.61
C LEU A 415 27.18 -1.33 10.84
N TYR A 416 26.84 -0.58 9.79
CA TYR A 416 27.78 0.18 8.95
C TYR A 416 27.51 1.69 9.06
N ILE A 417 28.53 2.43 9.52
CA ILE A 417 28.47 3.88 9.79
C ILE A 417 29.68 4.58 9.13
N PRO A 418 29.57 4.98 7.85
CA PRO A 418 30.56 5.81 7.18
C PRO A 418 30.53 7.28 7.61
N GLY A 419 29.38 7.78 8.10
CA GLY A 419 29.18 9.17 8.52
C GLY A 419 29.27 9.38 10.03
N THR A 420 28.70 10.50 10.49
CA THR A 420 28.60 10.86 11.91
C THR A 420 27.25 10.45 12.48
N VAL A 421 27.27 9.60 13.51
CA VAL A 421 26.08 9.24 14.29
C VAL A 421 26.17 9.92 15.65
N THR A 422 25.21 10.79 15.97
CA THR A 422 25.14 11.52 17.25
C THR A 422 23.80 11.28 17.95
N ALA A 423 23.85 10.88 19.22
CA ALA A 423 22.69 10.83 20.11
C ALA A 423 23.12 10.98 21.58
N PRO A 424 22.27 11.49 22.50
CA PRO A 424 22.62 11.53 23.93
C PRO A 424 23.03 10.16 24.48
N THR A 425 22.26 9.12 24.15
CA THR A 425 22.54 7.74 24.52
C THR A 425 22.52 6.83 23.29
N ILE A 426 23.56 6.03 23.12
CA ILE A 426 23.68 5.02 22.06
C ILE A 426 23.89 3.65 22.71
N LEU A 427 22.97 2.73 22.44
CA LEU A 427 22.99 1.36 22.95
C LEU A 427 23.02 0.35 21.81
N GLY A 428 23.84 -0.69 21.95
CA GLY A 428 23.96 -1.77 20.99
C GLY A 428 24.11 -3.11 21.70
N THR A 429 23.20 -4.04 21.45
CA THR A 429 23.27 -5.41 21.97
C THR A 429 22.97 -6.41 20.88
N GLY A 430 23.74 -7.50 20.81
CA GLY A 430 23.53 -8.54 19.81
C GLY A 430 23.81 -8.07 18.38
N ILE A 431 24.87 -7.27 18.18
CA ILE A 431 25.24 -6.80 16.84
C ILE A 431 26.30 -7.74 16.25
N PHE A 432 26.01 -8.39 15.12
CA PHE A 432 26.88 -9.39 14.53
C PHE A 432 27.20 -9.12 13.06
N GLY A 433 28.46 -9.30 12.68
CA GLY A 433 28.82 -9.46 11.27
C GLY A 433 28.19 -10.74 10.73
N GLY A 434 27.76 -10.73 9.47
CA GLY A 434 27.17 -11.89 8.81
C GLY A 434 28.19 -12.98 8.49
N PRO A 435 27.76 -14.18 8.08
CA PRO A 435 28.67 -15.23 7.63
C PRO A 435 29.27 -14.89 6.26
N GLY A 436 30.60 -15.01 6.13
CA GLY A 436 31.33 -14.73 4.88
C GLY A 436 32.85 -14.90 5.03
N THR A 437 33.59 -14.58 3.97
CA THR A 437 35.05 -14.78 3.92
C THR A 437 35.89 -13.50 3.98
N ASN A 438 35.29 -12.30 3.93
CA ASN A 438 36.02 -11.03 4.02
C ASN A 438 35.16 -9.90 4.60
N ASN A 439 35.70 -9.19 5.60
CA ASN A 439 35.10 -8.01 6.22
C ASN A 439 33.71 -8.29 6.82
N ASN A 440 33.60 -9.20 7.78
CA ASN A 440 32.35 -9.36 8.52
C ASN A 440 32.52 -8.72 9.90
N TYR A 441 32.00 -7.50 10.00
CA TYR A 441 32.10 -6.69 11.21
C TYR A 441 30.77 -6.67 11.93
N GLY A 442 30.77 -6.85 13.25
CA GLY A 442 29.59 -6.52 14.05
C GLY A 442 29.22 -5.07 13.85
N MET A 443 30.15 -4.17 14.17
CA MET A 443 30.03 -2.75 13.93
C MET A 443 31.25 -2.22 13.21
N TYR A 444 31.03 -1.43 12.17
CA TYR A 444 32.05 -0.67 11.44
C TYR A 444 31.72 0.81 11.45
N VAL A 445 32.64 1.61 11.97
CA VAL A 445 32.53 3.07 12.01
C VAL A 445 33.74 3.65 11.30
N ALA A 446 33.54 4.24 10.12
CA ALA A 446 34.57 5.03 9.42
C ALA A 446 34.46 6.54 9.70
N GLY A 447 33.27 6.99 10.14
CA GLY A 447 33.07 8.38 10.56
C GLY A 447 33.17 8.53 12.08
N THR A 448 32.20 9.20 12.69
CA THR A 448 32.20 9.49 14.13
C THR A 448 30.99 8.89 14.83
N LEU A 449 31.19 8.31 16.01
CA LEU A 449 30.10 7.86 16.88
C LEU A 449 30.13 8.66 18.19
N GLN A 450 29.14 9.52 18.41
CA GLN A 450 29.13 10.47 19.52
C GLN A 450 27.89 10.32 20.41
N GLY A 451 28.12 10.12 21.70
CA GLY A 451 27.08 10.21 22.72
C GLY A 451 27.63 10.38 24.12
N SER A 452 26.80 10.90 25.02
CA SER A 452 27.15 11.03 26.45
C SER A 452 27.19 9.67 27.16
N GLN A 453 26.45 8.70 26.62
CA GLN A 453 26.49 7.30 27.03
C GLN A 453 26.59 6.42 25.78
N LEU A 454 27.63 5.59 25.71
CA LEU A 454 27.84 4.62 24.63
C LEU A 454 28.05 3.23 25.23
N ARG A 455 27.21 2.26 24.87
CA ARG A 455 27.36 0.86 25.29
C ARG A 455 27.09 -0.06 24.11
N MET A 456 28.14 -0.71 23.60
CA MET A 456 28.05 -1.58 22.42
C MET A 456 28.56 -2.99 22.75
N SER A 457 27.79 -4.01 22.36
CA SER A 457 28.18 -5.41 22.39
C SER A 457 28.07 -5.98 20.97
N CYS A 458 29.22 -6.20 20.34
CA CYS A 458 29.28 -6.63 18.95
C CYS A 458 30.18 -7.86 18.78
N GLY A 459 29.88 -8.72 17.81
CA GLY A 459 30.65 -9.89 17.42
C GLY A 459 30.74 -10.04 15.90
N SER A 460 31.47 -11.05 15.43
CA SER A 460 31.47 -11.46 14.02
C SER A 460 31.12 -12.94 13.93
N LEU A 461 30.37 -13.31 12.88
CA LEU A 461 30.07 -14.70 12.51
C LEU A 461 30.91 -15.16 11.30
N GLY A 462 31.85 -14.33 10.83
CA GLY A 462 32.69 -14.62 9.67
C GLY A 462 33.79 -15.65 9.99
N ASN A 463 34.21 -16.38 8.96
CA ASN A 463 35.25 -17.41 9.04
C ASN A 463 36.50 -17.05 8.20
N GLY A 464 36.61 -15.79 7.77
CA GLY A 464 37.61 -15.35 6.82
C GLY A 464 38.61 -14.33 7.39
N SER A 465 39.05 -13.41 6.54
CA SER A 465 39.95 -12.34 6.93
C SER A 465 39.18 -11.06 7.26
N ASN A 466 39.71 -10.27 8.21
CA ASN A 466 39.07 -9.08 8.76
C ASN A 466 37.71 -9.41 9.42
N GLU A 467 37.78 -10.08 10.55
CA GLU A 467 36.61 -10.43 11.37
C GLU A 467 36.70 -9.70 12.70
N TYR A 468 35.92 -8.64 12.86
CA TYR A 468 35.95 -7.81 14.07
C TYR A 468 34.56 -7.72 14.68
N GLY A 469 34.48 -7.76 16.01
CA GLY A 469 33.25 -7.34 16.69
C GLY A 469 33.00 -5.86 16.45
N ILE A 470 34.00 -5.03 16.74
CA ILE A 470 33.97 -3.57 16.55
C ILE A 470 35.23 -3.16 15.78
N ASN A 471 35.05 -2.38 14.72
CA ASN A 471 36.12 -1.70 14.00
C ASN A 471 35.79 -0.20 13.90
N ILE A 472 36.68 0.64 14.44
CA ILE A 472 36.57 2.10 14.42
C ILE A 472 37.82 2.62 13.71
N GLY A 473 37.61 3.35 12.61
CA GLY A 473 38.64 3.92 11.73
C GLY A 473 39.29 5.19 12.26
#